data_AF-A0A2H9MLV0-F1
#
_entry.id   AF-A0A2H9MLV0-F1
#
_cell.length_a   1.000
_cell.length_b   1.000
_cell.length_c   1.000
_cell.angle_alpha   90.00
_cell.angle_beta   90.00
_cell.angle_gamma   90.00
#
_symmetry.space_group_name_H-M   'P 1'
#
loop_
_entity.id
_entity.type
_entity.pdbx_description
1 polymer ?
#
loop_
_entity_poly.entity_id
_entity_poly.type
_entity_poly.pdbx_seq_one_letter_code
_entity_poly.pdbx_strand_id
1 'polypeptide(L)'
;MGITMNKKILWAALLIIIIIALFSITNIKTEKRKETEIYLTGIDLTYLDDTEISEDVYAVSICAPKDCGIILINNTGEKTDSFRFKAEDVLDGWSITFEHGVMEIEPEGIQWNTIYYESSSPKGTYFVNITAASVNNPDVKDRLRLRLDVTKTDGVTTKKGDQVLVEYVLWDTDGNQLDSGTLPATAGEPGAGPAGQITYIDGFYLGLLGMEKERFTQGEIKKIRVPPELAYGTDPESHELGGETLIFQLTILLSTQNI
;
A
#
# COMPACT_ATOMS: atom_id res chain seq x y z
N MET A 1 55.16 59.25 6.98
CA MET A 1 53.94 58.56 6.51
C MET A 1 53.67 57.41 7.47
N GLY A 2 52.84 57.63 8.48
CA GLY A 2 52.52 56.67 9.53
C GLY A 2 51.24 57.13 10.22
N ILE A 3 50.11 56.50 9.91
CA ILE A 3 48.83 56.84 10.51
C ILE A 3 48.80 56.18 11.88
N THR A 4 48.97 56.97 12.94
CA THR A 4 48.77 56.54 14.33
C THR A 4 47.28 56.33 14.58
N MET A 5 46.79 55.12 14.32
CA MET A 5 45.41 54.75 14.56
C MET A 5 45.12 54.75 16.07
N ASN A 6 44.10 55.50 16.50
CA ASN A 6 43.72 55.64 17.91
C ASN A 6 43.34 54.26 18.49
N LYS A 7 44.00 53.84 19.58
CA LYS A 7 43.73 52.57 20.25
C LYS A 7 42.24 52.36 20.56
N LYS A 8 41.48 53.43 20.86
CA LYS A 8 40.02 53.33 21.09
C LYS A 8 39.24 52.91 19.84
N ILE A 9 39.65 53.38 18.66
CA ILE A 9 39.04 53.02 17.37
C ILE A 9 39.40 51.56 17.00
N LEU A 10 40.64 51.16 17.28
CA LEU A 10 41.08 49.77 17.09
C LEU A 10 40.28 48.80 17.98
N TRP A 11 40.06 49.14 19.26
CA TRP A 11 39.26 48.32 20.18
C TRP A 11 37.78 48.24 19.76
N ALA A 12 37.20 49.34 19.28
CA ALA A 12 35.81 49.33 18.80
C ALA A 12 35.64 48.48 17.53
N ALA A 13 36.58 48.56 16.58
CA ALA A 13 36.56 47.74 15.38
C ALA A 13 36.71 46.24 15.71
N LEU A 14 37.58 45.89 16.66
CA LEU A 14 37.76 44.50 17.11
C LEU A 14 36.47 43.94 17.74
N LEU A 15 35.77 44.75 18.54
CA LEU A 15 34.53 44.35 19.21
C LEU A 15 33.41 44.09 18.19
N ILE A 16 33.31 44.92 17.15
CA ILE A 16 32.33 44.74 16.06
C ILE A 16 32.60 43.44 15.29
N ILE A 17 33.87 43.14 14.97
CA ILE A 17 34.23 41.90 14.29
C ILE A 17 33.89 40.68 15.15
N ILE A 18 34.11 40.74 16.46
CA ILE A 18 33.74 39.67 17.40
C ILE A 18 32.23 39.48 17.45
N ILE A 19 31.45 40.57 17.47
CA ILE A 19 29.98 40.51 17.46
C ILE A 19 29.47 39.91 16.15
N ILE A 20 30.01 40.33 15.00
CA ILE A 20 29.64 39.76 13.69
C ILE A 20 30.00 38.27 13.63
N ALA A 21 31.19 37.89 14.10
CA ALA A 21 31.61 36.49 14.15
C ALA A 21 30.70 35.65 15.06
N LEU A 22 30.32 36.17 16.23
CA LEU A 22 29.38 35.50 17.15
C LEU A 22 27.98 35.40 16.53
N PHE A 23 27.52 36.43 15.81
CA PHE A 23 26.24 36.41 15.09
C PHE A 23 26.26 35.42 13.92
N SER A 24 27.36 35.34 13.17
CA SER A 24 27.56 34.33 12.13
C SER A 24 27.64 32.92 12.70
N ILE A 25 28.35 32.70 13.82
CA ILE A 25 28.43 31.39 14.48
C ILE A 25 27.06 30.97 15.03
N THR A 26 26.29 31.90 15.60
CA THR A 26 24.93 31.60 16.07
C THR A 26 23.99 31.33 14.91
N ASN A 27 24.03 32.08 13.81
CA ASN A 27 23.26 31.76 12.60
C ASN A 27 23.67 30.41 11.99
N ILE A 28 24.97 30.11 11.89
CA ILE A 28 25.45 28.79 11.44
C ILE A 28 24.97 27.69 12.38
N LYS A 29 24.93 27.92 13.70
CA LYS A 29 24.43 26.94 14.68
C LYS A 29 22.90 26.80 14.64
N THR A 30 22.19 27.84 14.24
CA THR A 30 20.72 27.84 14.06
C THR A 30 20.33 27.22 12.73
N GLU A 31 21.09 27.45 11.66
CA GLU A 31 20.96 26.77 10.36
C GLU A 31 21.40 25.31 10.43
N LYS A 32 22.49 24.98 11.15
CA LYS A 32 22.87 23.58 11.45
C LYS A 32 21.91 22.88 12.42
N ARG A 33 21.01 23.59 13.10
CA ARG A 33 19.91 22.99 13.85
C ARG A 33 18.67 22.77 12.97
N LYS A 34 18.66 23.28 11.73
CA LYS A 34 17.73 22.90 10.66
C LYS A 34 18.29 21.81 9.74
N GLU A 35 19.53 21.37 9.95
CA GLU A 35 20.06 20.13 9.37
C GLU A 35 19.39 18.95 10.07
N THR A 36 18.33 18.46 9.42
CA THR A 36 17.97 17.05 9.32
C THR A 36 17.89 16.32 10.66
N GLU A 37 16.77 16.50 11.36
CA GLU A 37 16.15 15.32 11.95
C GLU A 37 15.94 14.39 10.75
N ILE A 38 16.83 13.41 10.57
CA ILE A 38 16.62 12.31 9.63
C ILE A 38 15.44 11.59 10.26
N TYR A 39 14.23 12.06 9.95
CA TYR A 39 13.07 11.22 10.08
C TYR A 39 13.40 10.04 9.19
N LEU A 40 13.78 8.93 9.82
CA LEU A 40 13.65 7.60 9.24
C LEU A 40 12.15 7.44 9.05
N THR A 41 11.61 8.08 8.02
CA THR A 41 10.23 8.06 7.57
C THR A 41 10.31 7.55 6.17
N GLY A 42 9.65 6.45 5.93
CA GLY A 42 9.56 5.84 4.62
C GLY A 42 8.19 5.21 4.49
N ILE A 43 7.80 4.98 3.26
CA ILE A 43 6.58 4.27 2.93
C ILE A 43 6.91 3.39 1.73
N ASP A 44 6.33 2.20 1.73
CA ASP A 44 6.38 1.25 0.63
C ASP A 44 4.95 0.84 0.28
N LEU A 45 4.62 0.90 -1.00
CA LEU A 45 3.32 0.54 -1.56
C LEU A 45 3.47 -0.69 -2.44
N THR A 46 2.71 -1.72 -2.12
CA THR A 46 2.58 -2.90 -2.99
C THR A 46 1.11 -3.17 -3.30
N TYR A 47 0.87 -3.97 -4.33
CA TYR A 47 -0.47 -4.45 -4.66
C TYR A 47 -0.61 -5.91 -4.22
N LEU A 48 -1.73 -6.26 -3.59
CA LEU A 48 -1.91 -7.59 -3.00
C LEU A 48 -1.92 -8.72 -4.06
N ASP A 49 -2.48 -8.45 -5.23
CA ASP A 49 -2.49 -9.43 -6.32
C ASP A 49 -1.06 -9.66 -6.83
N ASP A 50 -0.68 -10.93 -7.03
CA ASP A 50 0.62 -11.34 -7.56
C ASP A 50 0.67 -11.14 -9.08
N THR A 51 0.70 -9.87 -9.48
CA THR A 51 0.57 -9.42 -10.88
C THR A 51 1.62 -8.38 -11.27
N GLU A 52 2.71 -8.29 -10.51
CA GLU A 52 3.83 -7.43 -10.85
C GLU A 52 4.46 -7.88 -12.17
N ILE A 53 4.49 -6.99 -13.17
CA ILE A 53 5.01 -7.28 -14.51
C ILE A 53 6.38 -6.62 -14.75
N SER A 54 6.70 -5.61 -13.96
CA SER A 54 8.01 -4.95 -13.84
C SER A 54 8.01 -4.19 -12.52
N GLU A 55 9.18 -3.79 -12.03
CA GLU A 55 9.36 -3.01 -10.78
C GLU A 55 8.27 -1.94 -10.61
N ASP A 56 7.46 -2.10 -9.55
CA ASP A 56 6.34 -1.25 -9.14
C ASP A 56 5.20 -1.09 -10.16
N VAL A 57 5.11 -1.98 -11.16
CA VAL A 57 4.04 -2.01 -12.15
C VAL A 57 3.21 -3.27 -12.01
N TYR A 58 1.95 -3.11 -11.63
CA TYR A 58 1.01 -4.23 -11.42
C TYR A 58 -0.07 -4.25 -12.48
N ALA A 59 -0.37 -5.43 -13.02
CA ALA A 59 -1.52 -5.63 -13.89
C ALA A 59 -2.80 -5.83 -13.06
N VAL A 60 -3.86 -5.10 -13.41
CA VAL A 60 -5.17 -5.20 -12.75
C VAL A 60 -6.23 -5.51 -13.80
N SER A 61 -6.91 -6.64 -13.66
CA SER A 61 -8.06 -6.96 -14.50
C SER A 61 -9.26 -6.14 -14.03
N ILE A 62 -9.88 -5.40 -14.95
CA ILE A 62 -11.13 -4.69 -14.71
C ILE A 62 -12.22 -5.38 -15.51
N CYS A 63 -13.16 -6.01 -14.82
CA CYS A 63 -14.19 -6.82 -15.48
C CYS A 63 -15.62 -6.31 -15.28
N ALA A 64 -15.81 -5.28 -14.45
CA ALA A 64 -17.08 -4.63 -14.20
C ALA A 64 -16.97 -3.09 -14.26
N PRO A 65 -18.08 -2.35 -14.50
CA PRO A 65 -18.08 -0.88 -14.44
C PRO A 65 -17.65 -0.32 -13.08
N LYS A 66 -17.85 -1.11 -12.01
CA LYS A 66 -17.37 -0.84 -10.66
C LYS A 66 -16.58 -2.05 -10.20
N ASP A 67 -15.32 -1.82 -9.87
CA ASP A 67 -14.37 -2.85 -9.48
C ASP A 67 -13.55 -2.36 -8.29
N CYS A 68 -12.77 -3.26 -7.67
CA CYS A 68 -11.92 -2.89 -6.55
C CYS A 68 -10.66 -3.75 -6.45
N GLY A 69 -9.68 -3.24 -5.73
CA GLY A 69 -8.41 -3.90 -5.45
C GLY A 69 -7.88 -3.53 -4.08
N ILE A 70 -6.74 -4.12 -3.71
CA ILE A 70 -6.12 -3.90 -2.41
C ILE A 70 -4.68 -3.44 -2.58
N ILE A 71 -4.41 -2.26 -2.02
CA ILE A 71 -3.06 -1.72 -1.90
C ILE A 71 -2.61 -1.99 -0.48
N LEU A 72 -1.39 -2.52 -0.35
CA LEU A 72 -0.71 -2.72 0.90
C LEU A 72 0.22 -1.53 1.16
N ILE A 73 0.26 -1.09 2.41
CA ILE A 73 1.02 0.06 2.84
C ILE A 73 1.86 -0.33 4.03
N ASN A 74 3.18 -0.19 3.86
CA ASN A 74 4.15 -0.42 4.91
C ASN A 74 4.79 0.92 5.29
N ASN A 75 4.60 1.36 6.54
CA ASN A 75 5.36 2.48 7.09
C ASN A 75 6.74 1.97 7.49
N THR A 76 7.73 2.22 6.62
CA THR A 76 9.13 1.84 6.85
C THR A 76 9.87 2.86 7.72
N GLY A 77 9.15 3.85 8.26
CA GLY A 77 9.67 4.78 9.22
C GLY A 77 9.65 4.28 10.67
N GLU A 78 10.31 5.03 11.57
CA GLU A 78 10.40 4.74 13.00
C GLU A 78 9.25 5.31 13.83
N LYS A 79 8.39 6.14 13.24
CA LYS A 79 7.26 6.78 13.94
C LYS A 79 5.97 6.65 13.15
N THR A 80 4.86 6.64 13.87
CA THR A 80 3.52 6.71 13.27
C THR A 80 3.42 7.94 12.38
N ASP A 81 2.88 7.77 11.18
CA ASP A 81 2.65 8.87 10.25
C ASP A 81 1.31 8.72 9.54
N SER A 82 0.82 9.84 9.00
CA SER A 82 -0.41 9.87 8.20
C SER A 82 -0.07 10.00 6.72
N PHE A 83 -0.56 9.08 5.90
CA PHE A 83 -0.32 9.05 4.47
C PHE A 83 -1.59 9.38 3.70
N ARG A 84 -1.48 10.32 2.75
CA ARG A 84 -2.56 10.73 1.84
C ARG A 84 -2.42 10.02 0.51
N PHE A 85 -3.50 9.38 0.08
CA PHE A 85 -3.57 8.65 -1.19
C PHE A 85 -4.11 9.52 -2.32
N LYS A 86 -3.53 9.34 -3.51
CA LYS A 86 -3.97 9.99 -4.74
C LYS A 86 -3.83 9.05 -5.92
N ALA A 87 -4.81 9.12 -6.81
CA ALA A 87 -4.67 8.61 -8.17
C ALA A 87 -4.26 9.77 -9.08
N GLU A 88 -3.17 9.59 -9.82
CA GLU A 88 -2.57 10.55 -10.73
C GLU A 88 -2.63 10.01 -12.16
N ASP A 89 -2.65 10.92 -13.14
CA ASP A 89 -2.80 10.58 -14.57
C ASP A 89 -4.09 9.80 -14.90
N VAL A 90 -5.16 10.04 -14.11
CA VAL A 90 -6.48 9.43 -14.33
C VAL A 90 -7.08 9.97 -15.63
N LEU A 91 -7.40 9.06 -16.55
CA LEU A 91 -7.97 9.39 -17.86
C LEU A 91 -9.46 9.73 -17.77
N ASP A 92 -9.96 10.47 -18.75
CA ASP A 92 -11.38 10.76 -18.88
C ASP A 92 -12.21 9.46 -18.91
N GLY A 93 -13.32 9.45 -18.17
CA GLY A 93 -14.18 8.27 -18.05
C GLY A 93 -13.77 7.28 -16.95
N TRP A 94 -12.73 7.61 -16.18
CA TRP A 94 -12.36 6.89 -14.96
C TRP A 94 -12.62 7.74 -13.71
N SER A 95 -13.07 7.07 -12.64
CA SER A 95 -13.02 7.57 -11.27
C SER A 95 -12.28 6.54 -10.43
N ILE A 96 -11.24 6.98 -9.73
CA ILE A 96 -10.43 6.12 -8.87
C ILE A 96 -10.43 6.74 -7.49
N THR A 97 -10.93 5.98 -6.52
CA THR A 97 -11.11 6.44 -5.14
C THR A 97 -10.56 5.42 -4.16
N PHE A 98 -10.33 5.84 -2.92
CA PHE A 98 -9.81 5.00 -1.85
C PHE A 98 -10.85 4.92 -0.74
N GLU A 99 -10.95 3.77 -0.07
CA GLU A 99 -11.77 3.62 1.13
C GLU A 99 -11.39 4.67 2.18
N HIS A 100 -10.08 4.88 2.35
CA HIS A 100 -9.53 5.93 3.18
C HIS A 100 -8.65 6.87 2.34
N GLY A 101 -9.04 8.14 2.22
CA GLY A 101 -8.21 9.14 1.53
C GLY A 101 -6.93 9.51 2.28
N VAL A 102 -6.91 9.31 3.60
CA VAL A 102 -5.76 9.45 4.49
C VAL A 102 -5.80 8.32 5.51
N MET A 103 -4.67 7.68 5.80
CA MET A 103 -4.54 6.66 6.83
C MET A 103 -3.39 7.00 7.78
N GLU A 104 -3.60 6.79 9.08
CA GLU A 104 -2.55 6.85 10.09
C GLU A 104 -2.00 5.44 10.31
N ILE A 105 -0.68 5.27 10.12
CA ILE A 105 -0.02 3.97 10.06
C ILE A 105 1.15 3.98 11.03
N GLU A 106 1.14 3.06 11.98
CA GLU A 106 2.24 2.85 12.92
C GLU A 106 3.47 2.26 12.21
N PRO A 107 4.68 2.44 12.77
CA PRO A 107 5.88 1.74 12.33
C PRO A 107 5.68 0.23 12.39
N GLU A 108 6.35 -0.51 11.51
CA GLU A 108 6.43 -1.97 11.58
C GLU A 108 5.04 -2.63 11.57
N GLY A 109 4.42 -2.60 10.40
CA GLY A 109 3.15 -3.28 10.14
C GLY A 109 2.65 -2.95 8.74
N ILE A 110 2.06 -3.96 8.08
CA ILE A 110 1.37 -3.75 6.82
C ILE A 110 -0.10 -3.47 7.12
N GLN A 111 -0.55 -2.30 6.70
CA GLN A 111 -1.97 -1.99 6.60
C GLN A 111 -2.40 -2.08 5.13
N TRP A 112 -3.71 -2.08 4.89
CA TRP A 112 -4.26 -2.10 3.55
C TRP A 112 -5.28 -0.99 3.34
N ASN A 113 -5.45 -0.59 2.09
CA ASN A 113 -6.51 0.32 1.66
C ASN A 113 -7.21 -0.28 0.44
N THR A 114 -8.53 -0.26 0.45
CA THR A 114 -9.31 -0.66 -0.72
C THR A 114 -9.29 0.46 -1.74
N ILE A 115 -8.83 0.17 -2.95
CA ILE A 115 -8.94 1.06 -4.10
C ILE A 115 -10.18 0.66 -4.91
N TYR A 116 -11.00 1.64 -5.28
CA TYR A 116 -12.19 1.45 -6.08
C TYR A 116 -12.00 2.06 -7.46
N TYR A 117 -12.36 1.31 -8.47
CA TYR A 117 -12.33 1.71 -9.87
C TYR A 117 -13.76 1.84 -10.37
N GLU A 118 -14.14 3.01 -10.86
CA GLU A 118 -15.36 3.19 -11.66
C GLU A 118 -14.96 3.63 -13.06
N SER A 119 -15.44 2.90 -14.08
CA SER A 119 -15.08 3.18 -15.47
C SER A 119 -16.24 2.97 -16.41
N SER A 120 -16.41 3.92 -17.34
CA SER A 120 -17.22 3.76 -18.54
C SER A 120 -16.36 3.58 -19.79
N SER A 121 -15.06 3.36 -19.61
CA SER A 121 -14.12 3.22 -20.72
C SER A 121 -14.34 1.93 -21.49
N PRO A 122 -14.07 1.91 -22.81
CA PRO A 122 -14.14 0.68 -23.59
C PRO A 122 -13.07 -0.33 -23.14
N LYS A 123 -13.15 -1.55 -23.67
CA LYS A 123 -12.11 -2.55 -23.50
C LYS A 123 -10.76 -2.01 -23.99
N GLY A 124 -9.72 -2.25 -23.23
CA GLY A 124 -8.39 -1.74 -23.53
C GLY A 124 -7.50 -1.74 -22.30
N THR A 125 -6.29 -1.21 -22.50
CA THR A 125 -5.27 -1.09 -21.46
C THR A 125 -5.07 0.38 -21.14
N TYR A 126 -5.12 0.70 -19.84
CA TYR A 126 -4.97 2.04 -19.30
C TYR A 126 -3.89 2.03 -18.22
N PHE A 127 -3.37 3.20 -17.89
CA PHE A 127 -2.37 3.34 -16.84
C PHE A 127 -2.79 4.44 -15.87
N VAL A 128 -2.56 4.19 -14.59
CA VAL A 128 -2.74 5.17 -13.52
C VAL A 128 -1.56 5.04 -12.56
N ASN A 129 -1.14 6.17 -12.01
CA ASN A 129 -0.17 6.20 -10.92
C ASN A 129 -0.93 6.32 -9.59
N ILE A 130 -0.60 5.46 -8.63
CA ILE A 130 -1.14 5.56 -7.27
C ILE A 130 -0.01 6.00 -6.36
N THR A 131 -0.19 7.16 -5.73
CA THR A 131 0.80 7.78 -4.86
C THR A 131 0.25 7.84 -3.45
N ALA A 132 1.06 7.48 -2.47
CA ALA A 132 0.82 7.77 -1.06
C ALA A 132 1.97 8.62 -0.52
N ALA A 133 1.64 9.77 0.05
CA ALA A 133 2.61 10.73 0.55
C ALA A 133 2.29 11.11 2.00
N SER A 134 3.32 11.24 2.83
CA SER A 134 3.17 11.73 4.19
C SER A 134 2.50 13.10 4.19
N VAL A 135 1.53 13.27 5.08
CA VAL A 135 0.83 14.53 5.30
C VAL A 135 1.77 15.57 5.92
N ASN A 136 2.70 15.11 6.75
CA ASN A 136 3.64 15.96 7.49
C ASN A 136 4.91 16.27 6.68
N ASN A 137 5.32 15.35 5.80
CA ASN A 137 6.48 15.53 4.93
C ASN A 137 6.23 14.96 3.52
N PRO A 138 5.69 15.75 2.57
CA PRO A 138 5.32 15.25 1.23
C PRO A 138 6.47 14.70 0.37
N ASP A 139 7.73 14.91 0.78
CA ASP A 139 8.90 14.30 0.14
C ASP A 139 9.04 12.81 0.52
N VAL A 140 8.46 12.39 1.65
CA VAL A 140 8.26 10.99 2.01
C VAL A 140 7.01 10.50 1.29
N LYS A 141 7.22 9.79 0.20
CA LYS A 141 6.16 9.23 -0.61
C LYS A 141 6.66 8.02 -1.36
N ASP A 142 5.71 7.18 -1.73
CA ASP A 142 5.95 6.11 -2.65
C ASP A 142 4.82 6.05 -3.69
N ARG A 143 5.09 5.37 -4.80
CA ARG A 143 4.21 5.31 -5.95
C ARG A 143 4.36 3.99 -6.69
N LEU A 144 3.24 3.29 -6.83
CA LEU A 144 3.09 2.20 -7.78
C LEU A 144 2.33 2.64 -9.03
N ARG A 145 2.51 1.92 -10.13
CA ARG A 145 1.78 2.11 -11.38
C ARG A 145 0.88 0.92 -11.64
N LEU A 146 -0.40 1.18 -11.89
CA LEU A 146 -1.35 0.14 -12.27
C LEU A 146 -1.56 0.15 -13.78
N ARG A 147 -1.43 -1.02 -14.41
CA ARG A 147 -1.90 -1.30 -15.76
C ARG A 147 -3.31 -1.87 -15.66
N LEU A 148 -4.31 -1.05 -15.90
CA LEU A 148 -5.72 -1.42 -15.83
C LEU A 148 -6.14 -2.04 -17.18
N ASP A 149 -6.39 -3.34 -17.19
CA ASP A 149 -6.83 -4.09 -18.36
C ASP A 149 -8.35 -4.31 -18.30
N VAL A 150 -9.11 -3.49 -19.04
CA VAL A 150 -10.57 -3.63 -19.15
C VAL A 150 -10.89 -4.81 -20.08
N THR A 151 -11.17 -5.96 -19.49
CA THR A 151 -11.44 -7.22 -20.23
C THR A 151 -12.94 -7.38 -20.51
N LYS A 152 -13.78 -6.89 -19.59
CA LYS A 152 -15.25 -6.91 -19.64
C LYS A 152 -15.80 -5.60 -19.06
N THR A 153 -16.98 -5.20 -19.52
CA THR A 153 -17.62 -3.94 -19.11
C THR A 153 -18.99 -4.18 -18.47
N ASP A 154 -19.36 -5.44 -18.29
CA ASP A 154 -20.68 -5.90 -17.83
C ASP A 154 -20.59 -7.11 -16.89
N GLY A 155 -19.37 -7.44 -16.44
CA GLY A 155 -19.13 -8.49 -15.46
C GLY A 155 -19.64 -8.11 -14.07
N VAL A 156 -19.54 -9.07 -13.17
CA VAL A 156 -19.92 -8.89 -11.77
C VAL A 156 -18.73 -9.33 -10.92
N THR A 157 -18.24 -8.45 -10.07
CA THR A 157 -17.15 -8.77 -9.15
C THR A 157 -17.64 -8.99 -7.74
N THR A 158 -16.85 -9.72 -6.97
CA THR A 158 -16.99 -9.82 -5.52
C THR A 158 -16.79 -8.46 -4.86
N LYS A 159 -17.64 -8.18 -3.89
CA LYS A 159 -17.60 -6.99 -3.04
C LYS A 159 -17.51 -7.40 -1.58
N LYS A 160 -17.14 -6.45 -0.72
CA LYS A 160 -17.13 -6.67 0.73
C LYS A 160 -18.46 -7.26 1.21
N GLY A 161 -18.41 -8.37 1.94
CA GLY A 161 -19.59 -9.09 2.43
C GLY A 161 -20.16 -10.15 1.47
N ASP A 162 -19.69 -10.25 0.22
CA ASP A 162 -20.13 -11.29 -0.69
C ASP A 162 -19.66 -12.68 -0.20
N GLN A 163 -20.61 -13.60 -0.08
CA GLN A 163 -20.31 -15.00 0.23
C GLN A 163 -19.99 -15.77 -1.06
N VAL A 164 -18.88 -16.50 -1.04
CA VAL A 164 -18.38 -17.28 -2.18
C VAL A 164 -17.85 -18.64 -1.72
N LEU A 165 -17.94 -19.64 -2.58
CA LEU A 165 -17.20 -20.88 -2.42
C LEU A 165 -15.87 -20.76 -3.17
N VAL A 166 -14.77 -20.93 -2.44
CA VAL A 166 -13.41 -20.71 -2.96
C VAL A 166 -12.65 -22.02 -2.92
N GLU A 167 -12.08 -22.41 -4.05
CA GLU A 167 -10.99 -23.37 -4.10
C GLU A 167 -9.66 -22.62 -4.00
N TYR A 168 -8.74 -23.11 -3.19
CA TYR A 168 -7.43 -22.51 -3.00
C TYR A 168 -6.31 -23.51 -3.13
N VAL A 169 -5.15 -23.01 -3.57
CA VAL A 169 -3.87 -23.69 -3.48
C VAL A 169 -2.86 -22.72 -2.88
N LEU A 170 -2.19 -23.14 -1.81
CA LEU A 170 -1.20 -22.37 -1.08
C LEU A 170 0.20 -22.85 -1.44
N TRP A 171 1.07 -21.90 -1.74
CA TRP A 171 2.49 -22.11 -2.05
C TRP A 171 3.37 -21.23 -1.16
N ASP A 172 4.59 -21.67 -0.90
CA ASP A 172 5.67 -20.78 -0.44
C ASP A 172 6.27 -19.98 -1.61
N THR A 173 7.19 -19.07 -1.33
CA THR A 173 7.88 -18.26 -2.36
C THR A 173 8.86 -19.07 -3.21
N ASP A 174 9.26 -20.26 -2.76
CA ASP A 174 10.12 -21.18 -3.50
C ASP A 174 9.34 -22.06 -4.50
N GLY A 175 8.00 -21.99 -4.46
CA GLY A 175 7.11 -22.73 -5.35
C GLY A 175 6.76 -24.14 -4.87
N ASN A 176 6.94 -24.44 -3.58
CA ASN A 176 6.44 -25.67 -2.98
C ASN A 176 4.99 -25.49 -2.54
N GLN A 177 4.13 -26.46 -2.88
CA GLN A 177 2.75 -26.46 -2.42
C GLN A 177 2.71 -26.86 -0.94
N LEU A 178 2.09 -26.03 -0.11
CA LEU A 178 1.95 -26.26 1.32
C LEU A 178 0.58 -26.85 1.68
N ASP A 179 -0.47 -26.33 1.04
CA ASP A 179 -1.85 -26.76 1.31
C ASP A 179 -2.78 -26.52 0.10
N SER A 180 -3.96 -27.11 0.12
CA SER A 180 -5.02 -26.87 -0.86
C SER A 180 -6.37 -27.32 -0.30
N GLY A 181 -7.44 -26.63 -0.68
CA GLY A 181 -8.77 -27.03 -0.24
C GLY A 181 -9.90 -26.24 -0.88
N THR A 182 -11.10 -26.45 -0.36
CA THR A 182 -12.30 -25.72 -0.79
C THR A 182 -13.11 -25.33 0.43
N LEU A 183 -13.48 -24.06 0.53
CA LEU A 183 -14.16 -23.50 1.71
C LEU A 183 -15.10 -22.34 1.35
N PRO A 184 -16.17 -22.12 2.14
CA PRO A 184 -16.97 -20.90 2.05
C PRO A 184 -16.23 -19.71 2.69
N ALA A 185 -16.18 -18.57 2.00
CA ALA A 185 -15.54 -17.35 2.47
C ALA A 185 -16.43 -16.13 2.25
N THR A 186 -16.14 -15.06 3.00
CA THR A 186 -16.78 -13.75 2.83
C THR A 186 -15.73 -12.77 2.34
N ALA A 187 -15.92 -12.19 1.15
CA ALA A 187 -14.91 -11.29 0.59
C ALA A 187 -14.74 -10.04 1.45
N GLY A 188 -13.49 -9.63 1.70
CA GLY A 188 -13.13 -8.42 2.44
C GLY A 188 -13.49 -8.41 3.93
N GLU A 189 -13.95 -9.52 4.49
CA GLU A 189 -14.30 -9.63 5.91
C GLU A 189 -13.84 -10.98 6.47
N PRO A 190 -13.22 -11.00 7.67
CA PRO A 190 -12.98 -12.26 8.36
C PRO A 190 -14.33 -12.92 8.67
N GLY A 191 -14.68 -13.93 7.87
CA GLY A 191 -15.93 -14.69 8.02
C GLY A 191 -15.84 -15.78 9.08
N ALA A 192 -16.67 -15.75 10.12
CA ALA A 192 -16.69 -16.79 11.16
C ALA A 192 -16.90 -18.19 10.55
N GLY A 193 -15.97 -19.11 10.82
CA GLY A 193 -16.15 -20.52 10.47
C GLY A 193 -17.34 -21.13 11.22
N PRO A 194 -17.85 -22.30 10.77
CA PRO A 194 -18.81 -23.07 11.55
C PRO A 194 -18.32 -23.23 13.00
N ALA A 195 -19.22 -23.04 13.97
CA ALA A 195 -18.93 -23.12 15.41
C ALA A 195 -17.98 -22.04 16.00
N GLY A 196 -17.79 -20.90 15.31
CA GLY A 196 -17.03 -19.77 15.87
C GLY A 196 -15.52 -20.01 15.93
N GLN A 197 -15.01 -20.96 15.13
CA GLN A 197 -13.57 -21.11 14.91
C GLN A 197 -13.01 -19.90 14.18
N ILE A 198 -11.78 -19.53 14.54
CA ILE A 198 -11.04 -18.43 13.92
C ILE A 198 -10.94 -18.70 12.41
N THR A 199 -11.26 -17.63 11.72
CA THR A 199 -11.19 -17.30 10.31
C THR A 199 -9.84 -17.60 9.67
N TYR A 200 -9.82 -17.73 8.34
CA TYR A 200 -8.57 -17.70 7.57
C TYR A 200 -7.81 -16.38 7.82
N ILE A 201 -6.59 -16.30 7.32
CA ILE A 201 -5.76 -15.09 7.42
C ILE A 201 -6.39 -13.91 6.65
N ASP A 202 -6.14 -12.67 7.09
CA ASP A 202 -6.76 -11.47 6.49
C ASP A 202 -6.48 -11.35 4.99
N GLY A 203 -5.25 -11.65 4.57
CA GLY A 203 -4.86 -11.62 3.16
C GLY A 203 -5.72 -12.51 2.26
N PHE A 204 -6.19 -13.64 2.79
CA PHE A 204 -7.10 -14.54 2.05
C PHE A 204 -8.42 -13.83 1.73
N TYR A 205 -9.06 -13.20 2.72
CA TYR A 205 -10.34 -12.52 2.51
C TYR A 205 -10.20 -11.26 1.67
N LEU A 206 -9.10 -10.52 1.84
CA LEU A 206 -8.79 -9.33 1.04
C LEU A 206 -8.57 -9.69 -0.43
N GLY A 207 -7.86 -10.78 -0.70
CA GLY A 207 -7.61 -11.25 -2.07
C GLY A 207 -8.87 -11.60 -2.86
N LEU A 208 -9.96 -11.93 -2.17
CA LEU A 208 -11.24 -12.19 -2.80
C LEU A 208 -11.89 -10.94 -3.37
N LEU A 209 -11.51 -9.72 -2.98
CA LEU A 209 -12.13 -8.50 -3.49
C LEU A 209 -11.78 -8.27 -4.97
N GLY A 210 -12.78 -7.82 -5.75
CA GLY A 210 -12.62 -7.51 -7.16
C GLY A 210 -12.55 -8.74 -8.09
N MET A 211 -12.56 -9.96 -7.54
CA MET A 211 -12.56 -11.16 -8.37
C MET A 211 -13.85 -11.29 -9.19
N GLU A 212 -13.73 -11.65 -10.47
CA GLU A 212 -14.90 -11.91 -11.31
C GLU A 212 -15.71 -13.12 -10.80
N LYS A 213 -17.01 -12.90 -10.59
CA LYS A 213 -18.01 -13.94 -10.36
C LYS A 213 -18.56 -14.40 -11.71
N GLU A 214 -18.13 -15.56 -12.20
CA GLU A 214 -18.74 -16.10 -13.42
C GLU A 214 -20.15 -16.66 -13.10
N ARG A 215 -21.07 -16.48 -14.04
CA ARG A 215 -22.48 -16.90 -13.89
C ARG A 215 -22.74 -18.38 -14.12
N PHE A 216 -21.80 -19.14 -14.73
CA PHE A 216 -22.13 -20.45 -15.29
C PHE A 216 -21.22 -21.61 -14.88
N THR A 217 -19.90 -21.43 -14.69
CA THR A 217 -19.00 -22.56 -14.41
C THR A 217 -17.94 -22.28 -13.36
N GLN A 218 -17.09 -21.28 -13.55
CA GLN A 218 -15.96 -20.98 -12.67
C GLN A 218 -15.63 -19.50 -12.81
N GLY A 219 -15.59 -18.79 -11.68
CA GLY A 219 -15.13 -17.42 -11.63
C GLY A 219 -13.64 -17.26 -11.92
N GLU A 220 -13.12 -16.07 -11.63
CA GLU A 220 -11.71 -15.76 -11.82
C GLU A 220 -10.78 -16.69 -11.05
N ILE A 221 -9.62 -16.99 -11.66
CA ILE A 221 -8.45 -17.52 -10.96
C ILE A 221 -7.52 -16.34 -10.72
N LYS A 222 -7.23 -16.06 -9.44
CA LYS A 222 -6.38 -14.96 -9.01
C LYS A 222 -5.23 -15.51 -8.17
N LYS A 223 -4.03 -14.94 -8.33
CA LYS A 223 -2.94 -15.16 -7.38
C LYS A 223 -2.74 -13.93 -6.51
N ILE A 224 -2.50 -14.13 -5.23
CA ILE A 224 -2.16 -13.07 -4.28
C ILE A 224 -0.85 -13.40 -3.58
N ARG A 225 -0.06 -12.36 -3.28
CA ARG A 225 1.16 -12.47 -2.47
C ARG A 225 0.88 -11.87 -1.10
N VAL A 226 0.64 -12.73 -0.12
CA VAL A 226 0.24 -12.35 1.22
C VAL A 226 1.47 -12.26 2.12
N PRO A 227 1.80 -11.05 2.63
CA PRO A 227 2.92 -10.89 3.56
C PRO A 227 2.56 -11.47 4.94
N PRO A 228 3.56 -11.77 5.78
CA PRO A 228 3.37 -12.41 7.09
C PRO A 228 2.38 -11.68 8.01
N GLU A 229 2.35 -10.35 7.98
CA GLU A 229 1.45 -9.50 8.75
C GLU A 229 -0.03 -9.74 8.44
N LEU A 230 -0.34 -10.14 7.20
CA LEU A 230 -1.68 -10.51 6.74
C LEU A 230 -1.87 -12.02 6.66
N ALA A 231 -0.89 -12.80 7.15
CA ALA A 231 -0.86 -14.25 7.20
C ALA A 231 -0.81 -14.77 8.64
N TYR A 232 0.20 -15.57 8.98
CA TYR A 232 0.37 -16.21 10.29
C TYR A 232 1.22 -15.39 11.27
N GLY A 233 1.42 -14.10 11.00
CA GLY A 233 2.26 -13.20 11.79
C GLY A 233 3.73 -13.24 11.40
N THR A 234 4.51 -12.34 11.96
CA THR A 234 5.95 -12.15 11.62
C THR A 234 6.90 -12.96 12.50
N ASP A 235 6.41 -13.60 13.56
CA ASP A 235 7.21 -14.36 14.51
C ASP A 235 7.21 -15.87 14.17
N PRO A 236 8.34 -16.46 13.74
CA PRO A 236 8.44 -17.89 13.42
C PRO A 236 8.25 -18.80 14.63
N GLU A 237 8.42 -18.31 15.85
CA GLU A 237 8.19 -19.11 17.07
C GLU A 237 6.70 -19.24 17.40
N SER A 238 5.87 -18.35 16.85
CA SER A 238 4.41 -18.32 17.08
C SER A 238 3.64 -19.26 16.12
N HIS A 239 4.16 -19.53 14.92
CA HIS A 239 3.56 -20.43 13.95
C HIS A 239 4.61 -20.99 12.98
N GLU A 240 4.43 -22.21 12.45
CA GLU A 240 5.39 -22.83 11.52
C GLU A 240 5.59 -22.07 10.20
N LEU A 241 4.60 -21.23 9.84
CA LEU A 241 4.62 -20.30 8.70
C LEU A 241 4.76 -18.84 9.14
N GLY A 242 5.17 -18.60 10.39
CA GLY A 242 5.41 -17.25 10.90
C GLY A 242 6.63 -16.63 10.24
N GLY A 243 6.53 -15.37 9.83
CA GLY A 243 7.57 -14.65 9.08
C GLY A 243 7.58 -14.92 7.57
N GLU A 244 6.76 -15.88 7.10
CA GLU A 244 6.75 -16.28 5.69
C GLU A 244 5.78 -15.45 4.85
N THR A 245 6.21 -15.11 3.63
CA THR A 245 5.32 -14.61 2.58
C THR A 245 4.69 -15.80 1.86
N LEU A 246 3.38 -15.75 1.63
CA LEU A 246 2.61 -16.84 1.09
C LEU A 246 1.98 -16.49 -0.25
N ILE A 247 1.97 -17.43 -1.20
CA ILE A 247 1.29 -17.26 -2.48
C ILE A 247 0.02 -18.10 -2.50
N PHE A 248 -1.13 -17.45 -2.53
CA PHE A 248 -2.41 -18.13 -2.71
C PHE A 248 -2.87 -18.02 -4.16
N GLN A 249 -3.20 -19.14 -4.77
CA GLN A 249 -4.06 -19.17 -5.94
C GLN A 249 -5.50 -19.41 -5.49
N LEU A 250 -6.38 -18.47 -5.80
CA LEU A 250 -7.79 -18.48 -5.45
C LEU A 250 -8.63 -18.69 -6.70
N THR A 251 -9.61 -19.57 -6.62
CA THR A 251 -10.59 -19.83 -7.68
C THR A 251 -11.99 -19.71 -7.08
N ILE A 252 -12.84 -18.85 -7.64
CA ILE A 252 -14.26 -18.83 -7.29
C ILE A 252 -14.96 -19.98 -8.04
N LEU A 253 -15.56 -20.93 -7.31
CA LEU A 253 -16.25 -22.06 -7.95
C LEU A 253 -17.69 -21.71 -8.32
N LEU A 254 -18.46 -21.13 -7.38
CA LEU A 254 -19.83 -20.66 -7.59
C LEU A 254 -20.13 -19.57 -6.56
N SER A 255 -20.73 -18.46 -6.99
CA SER A 255 -21.29 -17.49 -6.06
C SER A 255 -22.68 -17.96 -5.64
N THR A 256 -22.84 -18.35 -4.39
CA THR A 256 -24.16 -18.60 -3.79
C THR A 256 -24.81 -17.25 -3.45
N GLN A 257 -25.33 -16.55 -4.46
CA GLN A 257 -26.27 -15.46 -4.20
C GLN A 257 -27.68 -15.99 -4.44
N ASN A 258 -28.50 -15.92 -3.39
CA ASN A 258 -29.93 -16.17 -3.46
C ASN A 258 -30.55 -15.29 -4.56
N ILE A 259 -31.40 -15.92 -5.37
CA ILE A 259 -32.29 -15.29 -6.36
C ILE A 259 -33.17 -14.25 -5.69
#